data_AF-A0A167IFA3-F1
#
_entry.id   AF-A0A167IFA3-F1
#
_cell.length_a   1.000
_cell.length_b   1.000
_cell.length_c   1.000
_cell.angle_alpha   90.00
_cell.angle_beta   90.00
_cell.angle_gamma   90.00
#
_symmetry.space_group_name_H-M   'P 1'
#
loop_
_entity.id
_entity.type
_entity.pdbx_description
1 polymer ?
#
loop_
_entity_poly.entity_id
_entity_poly.type
_entity_poly.pdbx_seq_one_letter_code
_entity_poly.pdbx_strand_id
1 'polypeptide(L)'
;CFNGGTCQDGVNDYSCTCPPGYSGKNCSTPVSKCEHGPCHNGATCHERNNRYVCECARGYGGLNCQFLLPEPPQGAVVVDITEKYTEGQSSQFPWIAVCAGIILVLMLLLGCAAVVVCFRLKMQKRQHQPDACRSETETMNNLANCQREKDISI
;
A
#
# COMPACT_ATOMS: atom_id res chain seq x y z
N CYS A 1 17.17 -14.05 37.58
CA CYS A 1 15.80 -13.62 37.25
C CYS A 1 15.77 -13.14 35.80
N PHE A 2 14.73 -13.49 35.04
CA PHE A 2 14.56 -13.10 33.64
C PHE A 2 13.92 -11.71 33.50
N ASN A 3 13.88 -11.19 32.26
CA ASN A 3 13.15 -9.98 31.87
C ASN A 3 13.49 -8.71 32.68
N GLY A 4 14.71 -8.63 33.25
CA GLY A 4 15.13 -7.49 34.07
C GLY A 4 14.71 -7.57 35.54
N GLY A 5 14.24 -8.73 36.02
CA GLY A 5 13.96 -8.94 37.44
C GLY A 5 15.21 -8.87 38.32
N THR A 6 15.04 -8.40 39.56
CA THR A 6 16.12 -8.30 40.55
C THR A 6 16.20 -9.59 41.35
N CYS A 7 17.39 -10.19 41.41
CA CYS A 7 17.64 -11.41 42.19
C CYS A 7 18.02 -11.05 43.62
N GLN A 8 17.36 -11.65 44.59
CA GLN A 8 17.77 -11.65 45.99
C GLN A 8 18.17 -13.07 46.39
N ASP A 9 19.40 -13.19 46.87
CA ASP A 9 19.94 -14.45 47.38
C ASP A 9 19.36 -14.72 48.78
N GLY A 10 18.93 -15.96 49.01
CA GLY A 10 18.40 -16.45 50.27
C GLY A 10 19.19 -17.67 50.76
N VAL A 11 18.87 -18.16 51.96
CA VAL A 11 19.55 -19.35 52.47
C VAL A 11 19.04 -20.60 51.73
N ASN A 12 19.90 -21.21 50.92
CA ASN A 12 19.58 -22.37 50.05
C ASN A 12 18.43 -22.13 49.04
N ASP A 13 18.02 -20.89 48.82
CA ASP A 13 17.02 -20.53 47.82
C ASP A 13 17.29 -19.11 47.29
N TYR A 14 16.53 -18.68 46.30
CA TYR A 14 16.56 -17.32 45.78
C TYR A 14 15.14 -16.83 45.54
N SER A 15 14.96 -15.51 45.62
CA SER A 15 13.74 -14.85 45.23
C SER A 15 14.01 -13.84 44.11
N CYS A 16 13.00 -13.61 43.28
CA CYS A 16 13.06 -12.63 42.20
C CYS A 16 11.98 -11.58 42.40
N THR A 17 12.38 -10.32 42.44
CA THR A 17 11.45 -9.19 42.30
C THR A 17 11.21 -8.95 40.81
N CYS A 18 10.00 -9.24 40.34
CA CYS A 18 9.66 -9.13 38.94
C CYS A 18 9.26 -7.71 38.54
N PRO A 19 9.65 -7.25 37.35
CA PRO A 19 9.20 -5.97 36.82
C PRO A 19 7.72 -6.06 36.39
N PRO A 20 7.04 -4.92 36.21
CA PRO A 20 5.64 -4.90 35.77
C PRO A 20 5.43 -5.70 34.48
N GLY A 21 4.41 -6.53 34.47
CA GLY A 21 4.06 -7.38 33.31
C GLY A 21 4.70 -8.77 33.31
N TYR A 22 5.48 -9.15 34.33
CA TYR A 22 6.04 -10.50 34.49
C TYR A 22 5.80 -11.07 35.89
N SER A 23 5.63 -12.39 35.96
CA SER A 23 5.37 -13.18 37.16
C SER A 23 6.12 -14.52 37.13
N GLY A 24 5.98 -15.29 38.22
CA GLY A 24 6.67 -16.56 38.43
C GLY A 24 7.99 -16.42 39.21
N LYS A 25 8.49 -17.54 39.77
CA LYS A 25 9.68 -17.57 40.66
C LYS A 25 10.93 -16.93 40.04
N ASN A 26 11.04 -16.97 38.72
CA ASN A 26 12.17 -16.46 37.94
C ASN A 26 11.77 -15.29 37.00
N CYS A 27 10.54 -14.76 37.09
CA CYS A 27 10.00 -13.74 36.19
C CYS A 27 9.98 -14.13 34.70
N SER A 28 9.86 -15.42 34.39
CA SER A 28 9.78 -15.90 32.99
C SER A 28 8.39 -15.79 32.39
N THR A 29 7.35 -15.70 33.20
CA THR A 29 5.96 -15.76 32.73
C THR A 29 5.43 -14.35 32.53
N PRO A 30 4.91 -13.98 31.35
CA PRO A 30 4.20 -12.71 31.19
C PRO A 30 2.90 -12.74 32.00
N VAL A 31 2.62 -11.67 32.72
CA VAL A 31 1.37 -11.49 33.48
C VAL A 31 0.20 -11.42 32.51
N SER A 32 -0.87 -12.16 32.82
CA SER A 32 -2.06 -12.11 32.02
C SER A 32 -2.70 -10.72 32.16
N LYS A 33 -3.05 -10.12 31.02
CA LYS A 33 -3.78 -8.84 31.00
C LYS A 33 -5.20 -8.99 31.53
N CYS A 34 -5.72 -10.22 31.57
CA CYS A 34 -7.00 -10.56 32.18
C CYS A 34 -6.90 -10.90 33.67
N GLU A 35 -5.69 -11.05 34.24
CA GLU A 35 -5.46 -11.51 35.62
C GLU A 35 -6.14 -10.63 36.67
N HIS A 36 -6.17 -9.33 36.43
CA HIS A 36 -6.78 -8.34 37.33
C HIS A 36 -8.28 -8.13 37.08
N GLY A 37 -8.90 -8.90 36.18
CA GLY A 37 -10.31 -8.76 35.83
C GLY A 37 -10.69 -7.36 35.35
N PRO A 38 -10.08 -6.84 34.26
CA PRO A 38 -10.35 -5.48 33.79
C PRO A 38 -11.78 -5.29 33.26
N CYS A 39 -12.49 -6.37 32.94
CA CYS A 39 -13.84 -6.34 32.38
C CYS A 39 -14.92 -6.38 33.46
N HIS A 40 -15.95 -5.54 33.34
CA HIS A 40 -17.03 -5.40 34.31
C HIS A 40 -18.36 -6.00 33.82
N ASN A 41 -19.36 -6.04 34.69
CA ASN A 41 -20.75 -6.34 34.35
C ASN A 41 -20.98 -7.70 33.63
N GLY A 42 -20.26 -8.74 34.08
CA GLY A 42 -20.39 -10.08 33.51
C GLY A 42 -19.75 -10.25 32.13
N ALA A 43 -18.87 -9.34 31.71
CA ALA A 43 -18.10 -9.46 30.48
C ALA A 43 -16.99 -10.52 30.59
N THR A 44 -16.71 -11.19 29.47
CA THR A 44 -15.63 -12.18 29.36
C THR A 44 -14.35 -11.50 28.90
N CYS A 45 -13.24 -11.71 29.59
CA CYS A 45 -11.93 -11.18 29.20
C CYS A 45 -11.20 -12.15 28.27
N HIS A 46 -10.73 -11.64 27.12
CA HIS A 46 -9.94 -12.39 26.16
C HIS A 46 -8.58 -11.73 25.94
N GLU A 47 -7.52 -12.52 25.92
CA GLU A 47 -6.21 -12.04 25.48
C GLU A 47 -6.06 -12.16 23.96
N ARG A 48 -5.68 -11.07 23.30
CA ARG A 48 -5.49 -10.99 21.85
C ARG A 48 -4.24 -10.17 21.57
N ASN A 49 -3.27 -10.69 20.81
CA ASN A 49 -2.13 -9.92 20.28
C ASN A 49 -1.48 -8.94 21.28
N ASN A 50 -1.10 -9.42 22.46
CA ASN A 50 -0.50 -8.59 23.51
C ASN A 50 -1.40 -7.43 24.02
N ARG A 51 -2.73 -7.58 23.98
CA ARG A 51 -3.73 -6.74 24.68
C ARG A 51 -4.86 -7.60 25.26
N TYR A 52 -5.69 -7.01 26.12
CA TYR A 52 -6.97 -7.63 26.50
C TYR A 52 -8.10 -7.03 25.65
N VAL A 53 -9.17 -7.80 25.49
CA VAL A 53 -10.42 -7.38 24.87
C VAL A 53 -11.55 -7.92 25.73
N CYS A 54 -12.46 -7.04 26.14
CA CYS A 54 -13.66 -7.43 26.88
C CYS A 54 -14.81 -7.73 25.91
N GLU A 55 -15.34 -8.94 25.98
CA GLU A 55 -16.60 -9.31 25.34
C GLU A 55 -17.75 -8.94 26.27
N CYS A 56 -18.41 -7.82 25.97
CA CYS A 56 -19.45 -7.27 26.84
C CYS A 56 -20.75 -8.09 26.80
N ALA A 57 -21.37 -8.25 27.98
CA ALA A 57 -22.73 -8.75 28.07
C ALA A 57 -23.74 -7.80 27.40
N ARG A 58 -24.90 -8.33 27.04
CA ARG A 58 -25.96 -7.56 26.37
C ARG A 58 -26.34 -6.34 27.21
N GLY A 59 -26.40 -5.18 26.57
CA GLY A 59 -26.75 -3.92 27.25
C GLY A 59 -25.57 -3.22 27.93
N TYR A 60 -24.34 -3.72 27.79
CA TYR A 60 -23.14 -3.04 28.32
C TYR A 60 -22.14 -2.69 27.21
N GLY A 61 -21.37 -1.62 27.43
CA GLY A 61 -20.37 -1.13 26.50
C GLY A 61 -19.24 -0.33 27.16
N GLY A 62 -18.28 0.11 26.34
CA GLY A 62 -17.04 0.72 26.80
C GLY A 62 -15.85 -0.24 26.75
N LEU A 63 -14.63 0.28 26.97
CA LEU A 63 -13.39 -0.51 26.91
C LEU A 63 -13.42 -1.70 27.89
N ASN A 64 -14.02 -1.48 29.06
CA ASN A 64 -14.10 -2.43 30.16
C ASN A 64 -15.55 -2.87 30.41
N CYS A 65 -16.47 -2.62 29.47
CA CYS A 65 -17.90 -2.89 29.62
C CYS A 65 -18.52 -2.22 30.86
N GLN A 66 -18.00 -1.05 31.25
CA GLN A 66 -18.41 -0.35 32.47
C GLN A 66 -19.73 0.44 32.31
N PHE A 67 -20.14 0.72 31.07
CA PHE A 67 -21.30 1.56 30.79
C PHE A 67 -22.51 0.70 30.48
N LEU A 68 -23.67 1.05 31.06
CA LEU A 68 -24.95 0.56 30.59
C LEU A 68 -25.29 1.28 29.28
N LEU A 69 -25.54 0.51 28.22
CA LEU A 69 -26.02 1.02 26.94
C LEU A 69 -27.52 1.29 27.05
N PRO A 70 -28.04 2.33 26.36
CA PRO A 70 -29.48 2.52 26.26
C PRO A 70 -30.10 1.27 25.63
N GLU A 71 -31.24 0.83 26.17
CA GLU A 71 -31.97 -0.28 25.59
C GLU A 71 -32.23 0.03 24.11
N PRO A 72 -31.84 -0.88 23.18
CA PRO A 72 -32.22 -0.71 21.80
C PRO A 72 -33.75 -0.72 21.72
N PRO A 73 -34.37 0.16 20.90
CA PRO A 73 -35.81 0.10 20.68
C PRO A 73 -36.18 -1.33 20.29
N GLN A 74 -37.19 -1.88 20.95
CA GLN A 74 -37.69 -3.22 20.70
C GLN A 74 -38.05 -3.32 19.21
N GLY A 75 -37.30 -4.13 18.46
CA GLY A 75 -37.43 -4.21 17.00
C GLY A 75 -36.23 -3.72 16.19
N ALA A 76 -35.07 -3.43 16.80
CA ALA A 76 -33.81 -3.35 16.07
C ALA A 76 -33.52 -4.71 15.42
N VAL A 77 -33.97 -4.86 14.17
CA VAL A 77 -33.60 -5.94 13.26
C VAL A 77 -32.08 -5.98 13.27
N VAL A 78 -31.51 -7.10 13.70
CA VAL A 78 -30.16 -7.48 13.28
C VAL A 78 -30.23 -7.51 11.76
N VAL A 79 -29.84 -6.41 11.12
CA VAL A 79 -29.60 -6.42 9.69
C VAL A 79 -28.41 -7.36 9.58
N ASP A 80 -28.69 -8.58 9.14
CA ASP A 80 -27.69 -9.61 8.96
C ASP A 80 -26.58 -8.97 8.12
N ILE A 81 -25.39 -8.79 8.70
CA ILE A 81 -24.28 -8.12 8.02
C ILE A 81 -23.72 -8.98 6.87
N THR A 82 -24.26 -10.18 6.68
CA THR A 82 -24.17 -10.97 5.46
C THR A 82 -24.92 -10.33 4.26
N GLU A 83 -25.87 -9.41 4.48
CA GLU A 83 -26.49 -8.58 3.43
C GLU A 83 -26.01 -7.11 3.44
N LYS A 84 -25.30 -6.65 4.48
CA LYS A 84 -24.57 -5.36 4.48
C LYS A 84 -23.12 -5.46 3.98
N TYR A 85 -22.79 -6.49 3.20
CA TYR A 85 -21.61 -6.52 2.34
C TYR A 85 -21.98 -6.58 0.85
N THR A 86 -23.07 -5.92 0.47
CA THR A 86 -23.36 -5.56 -0.91
C THR A 86 -23.77 -4.09 -0.93
N GLU A 87 -22.98 -3.27 -1.64
CA GLU A 87 -23.17 -1.83 -1.88
C GLU A 87 -22.90 -0.85 -0.72
N GLY A 88 -21.94 -1.17 0.15
CA GLY A 88 -21.09 -0.13 0.74
C GLY A 88 -20.03 0.28 -0.27
N GLN A 89 -20.40 1.09 -1.25
CA GLN A 89 -19.52 1.65 -2.27
C GLN A 89 -18.44 2.52 -1.60
N SER A 90 -17.35 1.89 -1.18
CA SER A 90 -16.11 2.56 -0.82
C SER A 90 -15.61 3.29 -2.06
N SER A 91 -15.82 4.61 -2.08
CA SER A 91 -15.21 5.58 -2.99
C SER A 91 -13.70 5.67 -2.76
N GLN A 92 -13.03 4.53 -2.88
CA GLN A 92 -11.61 4.29 -2.70
C GLN A 92 -11.17 3.64 -4.02
N PHE A 93 -10.81 4.37 -5.08
CA PHE A 93 -10.00 5.56 -5.09
C PHE A 93 -10.26 6.43 -6.36
N PRO A 94 -10.36 7.77 -6.25
CA PRO A 94 -10.48 8.66 -7.40
C PRO A 94 -9.19 8.80 -8.24
N TRP A 95 -8.05 8.26 -7.80
CA TRP A 95 -6.78 8.43 -8.51
C TRP A 95 -6.75 7.71 -9.87
N ILE A 96 -7.50 6.63 -10.09
CA ILE A 96 -7.50 5.94 -11.40
C ILE A 96 -8.03 6.89 -12.49
N ALA A 97 -9.10 7.64 -12.20
CA ALA A 97 -9.66 8.62 -13.13
C ALA A 97 -8.68 9.80 -13.35
N VAL A 98 -8.00 10.26 -12.30
CA VAL A 98 -6.98 11.32 -12.40
C VAL A 98 -5.76 10.83 -13.20
N CYS A 99 -5.28 9.61 -12.96
CA CYS A 99 -4.17 9.00 -13.68
C CYS A 99 -4.52 8.78 -15.16
N ALA A 100 -5.72 8.28 -15.47
CA ALA A 100 -6.19 8.12 -16.84
C ALA A 100 -6.27 9.47 -17.58
N GLY A 101 -6.73 10.52 -16.90
CA GLY A 101 -6.75 11.89 -17.43
C GLY A 101 -5.34 12.41 -17.71
N ILE A 102 -4.40 12.26 -16.77
CA ILE A 102 -3.00 12.69 -16.94
C ILE A 102 -2.33 11.91 -18.08
N ILE A 103 -2.52 10.59 -18.18
CA ILE A 103 -1.96 9.77 -19.25
C ILE A 103 -2.51 10.21 -20.62
N LEU A 104 -3.82 10.47 -20.75
CA LEU A 104 -4.40 10.97 -22.00
C LEU A 104 -3.83 12.34 -22.39
N VAL A 105 -3.68 13.27 -21.43
CA VAL A 105 -3.08 14.59 -21.69
C VAL A 105 -1.62 14.44 -22.11
N LEU A 106 -0.84 13.57 -21.46
CA LEU A 106 0.56 13.33 -21.83
C LEU A 106 0.67 12.68 -23.22
N MET A 107 -0.18 11.72 -23.55
CA MET A 107 -0.21 11.09 -24.88
C MET A 107 -0.60 12.09 -25.98
N LEU A 108 -1.53 13.01 -25.69
CA LEU A 108 -1.87 14.11 -26.60
C LEU A 108 -0.72 15.11 -26.74
N LEU A 109 -0.05 15.50 -25.66
CA LEU A 109 1.09 16.44 -25.70
C LEU A 109 2.31 15.84 -26.42
N LEU A 110 2.64 14.57 -26.16
CA LEU A 110 3.69 13.84 -26.86
C LEU A 110 3.34 13.62 -28.34
N GLY A 111 2.07 13.31 -28.64
CA GLY A 111 1.56 13.22 -30.00
C GLY A 111 1.66 14.54 -30.76
N CYS A 112 1.22 15.65 -30.15
CA CYS A 112 1.35 16.99 -30.73
C CYS A 112 2.82 17.38 -30.95
N ALA A 113 3.69 17.10 -29.97
CA ALA A 113 5.13 17.33 -30.12
C ALA A 113 5.72 16.51 -31.28
N ALA A 114 5.35 15.23 -31.40
CA ALA A 114 5.78 14.38 -32.50
C ALA A 114 5.28 14.89 -33.87
N VAL A 115 4.04 15.38 -33.97
CA VAL A 115 3.49 15.98 -35.20
C VAL A 115 4.22 17.28 -35.55
N VAL A 116 4.48 18.16 -34.57
CA VAL A 116 5.23 19.40 -34.78
C VAL A 116 6.68 19.12 -35.19
N VAL A 117 7.35 18.18 -34.52
CA VAL A 117 8.71 17.75 -34.87
C VAL A 117 8.73 17.10 -36.25
N CYS A 118 7.79 16.21 -36.59
CA CYS A 118 7.67 15.64 -37.93
C CYS A 118 7.38 16.70 -38.98
N PHE A 119 6.57 17.71 -38.67
CA PHE A 119 6.31 18.82 -39.57
C PHE A 119 7.60 19.64 -39.79
N ARG A 120 8.35 19.95 -38.72
CA ARG A 120 9.66 20.64 -38.81
C ARG A 120 10.70 19.81 -39.57
N LEU A 121 10.78 18.49 -39.33
CA LEU A 121 11.66 17.57 -40.05
C LEU A 121 11.26 17.38 -41.51
N LYS A 122 9.95 17.30 -41.82
CA LYS A 122 9.46 17.31 -43.22
C LYS A 122 9.74 18.64 -43.91
N MET A 123 9.66 19.77 -43.19
CA MET A 123 10.04 21.08 -43.72
C MET A 123 11.54 21.18 -43.99
N GLN A 124 12.40 20.63 -43.11
CA GLN A 124 13.84 20.53 -43.39
C GLN A 124 14.16 19.56 -44.53
N LYS A 125 13.41 18.46 -44.65
CA LYS A 125 13.55 17.50 -45.76
C LYS A 125 13.04 18.03 -47.11
N ARG A 126 12.29 19.14 -47.14
CA ARG A 126 11.98 19.87 -48.39
C ARG A 126 13.08 20.81 -48.86
N GLN A 127 14.04 21.19 -48.00
CA GLN A 127 15.21 22.00 -48.40
C GLN A 127 16.45 21.16 -48.72
N HIS A 128 16.42 19.85 -48.46
CA HIS A 128 17.46 18.90 -48.85
C HIS A 128 16.87 17.79 -49.72
N GLN A 129 16.26 18.18 -50.84
CA GLN A 129 16.32 17.35 -52.04
C GLN A 129 17.74 17.56 -52.60
N PRO A 130 18.59 16.53 -52.70
CA PRO A 130 19.92 16.69 -53.27
C PRO A 130 19.78 16.97 -54.77
N ASP A 131 20.30 18.10 -55.24
CA ASP A 131 20.45 18.46 -56.66
C ASP A 131 21.48 17.57 -57.41
N ALA A 132 21.73 16.35 -56.91
CA ALA A 132 22.65 15.40 -57.50
C ALA A 132 21.91 14.45 -58.46
N CYS A 133 21.43 15.02 -59.58
CA CYS A 133 21.36 14.42 -60.92
C CYS A 133 20.34 15.17 -61.79
N ARG A 134 20.76 16.33 -62.31
CA ARG A 134 20.29 16.80 -63.62
C ARG A 134 21.51 17.19 -64.45
N SER A 135 21.54 16.61 -65.64
CA SER A 135 22.55 16.63 -66.70
C SER A 135 22.96 18.05 -67.13
N GLU A 136 24.01 18.35 -67.89
CA GLU A 136 24.94 17.63 -68.78
C GLU A 136 26.07 18.65 -69.04
N THR A 137 27.35 18.28 -68.92
CA THR A 137 28.44 18.62 -69.87
C THR A 137 29.80 18.18 -69.31
N GLU A 138 30.41 17.25 -70.04
CA GLU A 138 31.85 17.14 -70.26
C GLU A 138 32.78 16.89 -69.05
N THR A 139 33.04 15.62 -68.76
CA THR A 139 34.41 15.03 -68.87
C THR A 139 34.37 13.54 -68.57
N MET A 140 34.80 12.73 -69.54
CA MET A 140 34.95 11.29 -69.41
C MET A 140 36.10 10.94 -68.46
N ASN A 141 35.79 10.65 -67.19
CA ASN A 141 36.52 9.69 -66.35
C ASN A 141 35.94 9.69 -64.94
N ASN A 142 34.96 8.82 -64.65
CA ASN A 142 34.76 8.14 -63.36
C ASN A 142 33.37 7.46 -63.29
N LEU A 143 33.00 6.72 -64.35
CA LEU A 143 31.77 5.90 -64.40
C LEU A 143 31.94 4.58 -63.63
N ALA A 144 32.35 4.65 -62.36
CA ALA A 144 32.53 3.44 -61.54
C ALA A 144 32.24 3.60 -60.04
N ASN A 145 31.72 4.74 -59.56
CA ASN A 145 31.61 4.95 -58.11
C ASN A 145 30.23 5.34 -57.56
N CYS A 146 29.16 5.21 -58.34
CA CYS A 146 27.78 5.42 -57.86
C CYS A 146 26.99 4.12 -57.65
N GLN A 147 27.67 2.98 -57.42
CA GLN A 147 27.03 1.77 -56.93
C GLN A 147 28.01 1.01 -56.03
N ARG A 148 27.89 1.19 -54.70
CA ARG A 148 28.13 0.16 -53.68
C ARG A 148 28.05 0.79 -52.29
N GLU A 149 26.89 0.67 -51.63
CA GLU A 149 26.75 0.53 -50.17
C GLU A 149 25.27 0.48 -49.79
N LYS A 150 24.56 -0.58 -50.19
CA LYS A 150 23.29 -0.95 -49.56
C LYS A 150 22.86 -2.36 -49.92
N ASP A 151 23.64 -3.33 -49.49
CA ASP A 151 23.17 -4.67 -49.17
C ASP A 151 24.10 -5.23 -48.07
N ILE A 152 23.53 -5.97 -47.11
CA ILE A 152 24.09 -6.43 -45.82
C ILE A 152 23.69 -5.54 -44.64
N SER A 153 22.50 -5.78 -44.10
CA SER A 153 22.33 -6.30 -42.73
C SER A 153 20.89 -6.83 -42.59
N ILE A 154 20.81 -8.01 -41.97
CA ILE A 154 19.69 -8.92 -41.78
C ILE A 154 18.50 -8.28 -41.05
#